data_AF-A0A7V5NXH4-F1
#
_entry.id   AF-A0A7V5NXH4-F1
#
_cell.length_a   1.000
_cell.length_b   1.000
_cell.length_c   1.000
_cell.angle_alpha   90.00
_cell.angle_beta   90.00
_cell.angle_gamma   90.00
#
_symmetry.space_group_name_H-M   'P 1'
#
loop_
_entity.id
_entity.type
_entity.pdbx_description
1 polymer ?
#
loop_
_entity_poly.entity_id
_entity_poly.type
_entity_poly.pdbx_seq_one_letter_code
_entity_poly.pdbx_strand_id
1 'polypeptide(L)'
;MHIVEELIAERVPRLRSHPFVWKALRPVLYRALGYDQAVRMADAVAGLSGFAAFDHISRLLALRPDISGLEHIPRSGPVLVIANHPTGLADGVFVFDALKSVRPDHIFMANADALRVVPGAGDIIIPVEWVKAKRTPAKTRQTLKDLKAVLGAGRAVVIFPSGVLARMSLKGLVDKAWNPTAVSMA
;
A
#
# COMPACT_ATOMS: atom_id res chain seq x y z
N MET A 1 7.70 11.78 -18.19
CA MET A 1 6.32 11.26 -18.23
C MET A 1 5.79 11.37 -16.81
N HIS A 2 4.49 11.61 -16.58
CA HIS A 2 3.98 11.68 -15.21
C HIS A 2 3.98 10.28 -14.57
N ILE A 3 4.24 10.14 -13.27
CA ILE A 3 4.36 8.81 -12.63
C ILE A 3 3.10 7.96 -12.79
N VAL A 4 1.92 8.56 -12.71
CA VAL A 4 0.65 7.85 -12.93
C VAL A 4 0.58 7.27 -14.34
N GLU A 5 1.08 7.99 -15.34
CA GLU A 5 1.12 7.55 -16.73
C GLU A 5 2.12 6.39 -16.92
N GLU A 6 3.27 6.43 -16.25
CA GLU A 6 4.25 5.34 -16.20
C GLU A 6 3.65 4.07 -15.60
N LEU A 7 3.00 4.18 -14.44
CA LEU A 7 2.39 3.04 -13.77
C LEU A 7 1.25 2.43 -14.59
N ILE A 8 0.45 3.24 -15.28
CA ILE A 8 -0.56 2.75 -16.23
C ILE A 8 0.14 2.01 -17.38
N ALA A 9 1.18 2.61 -17.98
CA ALA A 9 1.90 2.02 -19.10
C ALA A 9 2.43 0.63 -18.81
N GLU A 10 3.02 0.44 -17.62
CA GLU A 10 3.59 -0.82 -17.16
C GLU A 10 2.53 -1.90 -16.88
N ARG A 11 1.30 -1.51 -16.53
CA ARG A 11 0.22 -2.43 -16.12
C ARG A 11 -0.72 -2.83 -17.25
N VAL A 12 -0.77 -2.07 -18.35
CA VAL A 12 -1.61 -2.39 -19.53
C VAL A 12 -0.81 -2.64 -20.83
N PRO A 13 0.24 -3.49 -20.83
CA PRO A 13 1.10 -3.69 -22.01
C PRO A 13 0.34 -4.23 -23.22
N ARG A 14 -0.65 -5.12 -23.01
CA ARG A 14 -1.48 -5.68 -24.09
C ARG A 14 -2.40 -4.66 -24.75
N LEU A 15 -2.89 -3.68 -23.98
CA LEU A 15 -3.73 -2.63 -24.54
C LEU A 15 -2.86 -1.61 -25.28
N ARG A 16 -1.66 -1.33 -24.75
CA ARG A 16 -0.68 -0.45 -25.40
C ARG A 16 -0.05 -1.02 -26.66
N SER A 17 -0.03 -2.34 -26.85
CA SER A 17 0.41 -2.95 -28.11
C SER A 17 -0.54 -2.70 -29.28
N HIS A 18 -1.73 -2.10 -29.05
CA HIS A 18 -2.67 -1.67 -30.09
C HIS A 18 -2.90 -0.14 -30.04
N PRO A 19 -2.02 0.67 -30.66
CA PRO A 19 -2.01 2.13 -30.49
C PRO A 19 -3.32 2.83 -30.86
N PHE A 20 -4.00 2.38 -31.92
CA PHE A 20 -5.26 2.96 -32.36
C PHE A 20 -6.40 2.71 -31.37
N VAL A 21 -6.51 1.49 -30.85
CA VAL A 21 -7.51 1.10 -29.84
C VAL A 21 -7.25 1.87 -28.54
N TRP A 22 -5.99 1.94 -28.10
CA TRP A 22 -5.63 2.72 -26.92
C TRP A 22 -5.97 4.20 -27.08
N LYS A 23 -5.61 4.83 -28.21
CA LYS A 23 -5.90 6.26 -28.45
C LYS A 23 -7.40 6.55 -28.41
N ALA A 24 -8.23 5.64 -28.92
CA ALA A 24 -9.68 5.76 -28.91
C ALA A 24 -10.30 5.57 -27.50
N LEU A 25 -9.84 4.58 -26.74
CA LEU A 25 -10.41 4.25 -25.42
C LEU A 25 -9.88 5.14 -24.29
N ARG A 26 -8.64 5.64 -24.41
CA ARG A 26 -7.96 6.43 -23.38
C ARG A 26 -8.80 7.55 -22.77
N PRO A 27 -9.44 8.47 -23.53
CA PRO A 27 -10.18 9.58 -22.93
C PRO A 27 -11.37 9.11 -22.07
N VAL A 28 -12.07 8.06 -22.51
CA VAL A 28 -13.19 7.49 -21.76
C VAL A 28 -12.70 6.83 -20.48
N LEU A 29 -11.65 6.00 -20.58
CA LEU A 29 -11.05 5.34 -19.41
C LEU A 29 -10.49 6.35 -18.41
N TYR A 30 -9.83 7.40 -18.88
CA TYR A 30 -9.21 8.41 -18.01
C TYR A 30 -10.28 9.20 -17.24
N ARG A 31 -11.40 9.52 -17.89
CA ARG A 31 -12.53 10.14 -17.20
C ARG A 31 -13.21 9.18 -16.22
N ALA A 32 -13.51 7.96 -16.66
CA ALA A 32 -14.24 6.98 -15.85
C ALA A 32 -13.47 6.49 -14.62
N LEU A 33 -12.14 6.37 -14.74
CA LEU A 33 -11.25 5.90 -13.66
C LEU A 33 -10.60 7.04 -12.87
N GLY A 34 -10.99 8.30 -13.13
CA GLY A 34 -10.50 9.44 -12.36
C GLY A 34 -9.02 9.74 -12.54
N TYR A 35 -8.47 9.61 -13.75
CA TYR A 35 -7.05 9.88 -14.03
C TYR A 35 -6.59 11.23 -13.48
N ASP A 36 -7.33 12.31 -13.75
CA ASP A 36 -6.95 13.64 -13.28
C ASP A 36 -6.93 13.75 -11.75
N GLN A 37 -7.78 12.98 -11.07
CA GLN A 37 -7.79 12.89 -9.60
C GLN A 37 -6.57 12.14 -9.10
N ALA A 38 -6.18 11.05 -9.77
CA ALA A 38 -4.97 10.31 -9.47
C ALA A 38 -3.69 11.15 -9.69
N VAL A 39 -3.64 11.94 -10.77
CA VAL A 39 -2.53 12.89 -11.02
C VAL A 39 -2.45 13.93 -9.92
N ARG A 40 -3.56 14.65 -9.64
CA ARG A 40 -3.58 15.66 -8.57
C ARG A 40 -3.19 15.09 -7.22
N MET A 41 -3.65 13.88 -6.90
CA MET A 41 -3.27 13.21 -5.66
C MET A 41 -1.77 12.92 -5.62
N ALA A 42 -1.22 12.32 -6.69
CA ALA A 42 0.21 12.04 -6.78
C ALA A 42 1.07 13.30 -6.64
N ASP A 43 0.70 14.38 -7.33
CA ASP A 43 1.38 15.68 -7.24
C ASP A 43 1.32 16.25 -5.82
N ALA A 44 0.17 16.14 -5.15
CA ALA A 44 -0.02 16.65 -3.78
C ALA A 44 0.84 15.94 -2.74
N VAL A 45 1.19 14.66 -2.96
CA VAL A 45 1.97 13.86 -2.01
C VAL A 45 3.44 13.67 -2.38
N ALA A 46 3.84 13.97 -3.62
CA ALA A 46 5.19 13.67 -4.14
C ALA A 46 6.33 14.32 -3.33
N GLY A 47 6.09 15.51 -2.77
CA GLY A 47 7.07 16.24 -1.95
C GLY A 47 7.00 15.96 -0.45
N LEU A 48 6.09 15.10 0.00
CA LEU A 48 5.87 14.80 1.41
C LEU A 48 6.70 13.60 1.88
N SER A 49 6.93 13.50 3.20
CA SER A 49 7.30 12.22 3.81
C SER A 49 6.12 11.26 3.72
N GLY A 50 6.36 9.95 3.88
CA GLY A 50 5.29 8.96 3.87
C GLY A 50 4.26 9.22 4.95
N PHE A 51 4.69 9.52 6.17
CA PHE A 51 3.76 9.84 7.26
C PHE A 51 2.87 11.05 6.91
N ALA A 52 3.47 12.13 6.39
CA ALA A 52 2.73 13.32 5.99
C ALA A 52 1.79 13.05 4.80
N ALA A 53 2.19 12.18 3.86
CA ALA A 53 1.35 11.76 2.75
C ALA A 53 0.13 10.95 3.22
N PHE A 54 0.31 9.96 4.11
CA PHE A 54 -0.80 9.20 4.69
C PHE A 54 -1.76 10.11 5.45
N ASP A 55 -1.24 11.05 6.25
CA ASP A 55 -2.06 12.00 7.00
C ASP A 55 -2.81 12.99 6.10
N HIS A 56 -2.19 13.42 4.99
CA HIS A 56 -2.86 14.21 3.95
C HIS A 56 -4.02 13.42 3.31
N ILE A 57 -3.78 12.16 2.92
CA ILE A 57 -4.79 11.30 2.31
C ILE A 57 -5.93 10.99 3.29
N SER A 58 -5.62 10.75 4.56
CA SER A 58 -6.61 10.54 5.63
C SER A 58 -7.59 11.72 5.71
N ARG A 59 -7.08 12.96 5.76
CA ARG A 59 -7.93 14.16 5.78
C ARG A 59 -8.82 14.29 4.55
N LEU A 60 -8.32 13.91 3.37
CA LEU A 60 -9.08 13.96 2.13
C LEU A 60 -10.18 12.89 2.07
N LEU A 61 -9.88 11.66 2.53
CA LEU A 61 -10.85 10.58 2.59
C LEU A 61 -11.89 10.79 3.71
N ALA A 62 -11.53 11.56 4.75
CA ALA A 62 -12.36 11.85 5.90
C ALA A 62 -13.02 10.57 6.46
N LEU A 63 -12.23 9.50 6.56
CA LEU A 63 -12.70 8.21 7.06
C LEU A 63 -13.23 8.39 8.49
N ARG A 64 -14.32 7.71 8.80
CA ARG A 64 -14.90 7.64 10.14
C ARG A 64 -14.69 6.22 10.66
N PRO A 65 -13.49 5.91 11.17
CA PRO A 65 -13.20 4.56 11.60
C PRO A 65 -13.96 4.26 12.89
N ASP A 66 -14.58 3.09 12.96
CA ASP A 66 -15.06 2.50 14.21
C ASP A 66 -14.01 1.51 14.69
N ILE A 67 -13.38 1.81 15.82
CA ILE A 67 -12.20 1.10 16.31
C ILE A 67 -12.42 0.73 17.78
N SER A 68 -12.21 -0.54 18.09
CA SER A 68 -12.18 -1.07 19.45
C SER A 68 -10.92 -1.91 19.67
N GLY A 69 -10.51 -2.08 20.92
CA GLY A 69 -9.36 -2.93 21.27
C GLY A 69 -7.98 -2.32 21.03
N LEU A 70 -7.87 -1.00 20.83
CA LEU A 70 -6.57 -0.31 20.67
C LEU A 70 -5.68 -0.44 21.92
N GLU A 71 -6.29 -0.60 23.09
CA GLU A 71 -5.62 -0.84 24.37
C GLU A 71 -4.83 -2.16 24.40
N HIS A 72 -5.14 -3.11 23.51
CA HIS A 72 -4.38 -4.34 23.37
C HIS A 72 -3.08 -4.17 22.60
N ILE A 73 -2.88 -3.03 21.92
CA ILE A 73 -1.66 -2.77 21.15
C ILE A 73 -0.57 -2.29 22.12
N PRO A 74 0.55 -3.03 22.26
CA PRO A 74 1.67 -2.58 23.08
C PRO A 74 2.19 -1.23 22.56
N ARG A 75 2.32 -0.25 23.45
CA ARG A 75 2.79 1.12 23.11
C ARG A 75 4.25 1.19 22.69
N SER A 76 5.04 0.18 23.02
CA SER A 76 6.46 0.09 22.70
C SER A 76 6.87 -1.36 22.49
N GLY A 77 8.02 -1.56 21.84
CA GLY A 77 8.53 -2.89 21.53
C GLY A 77 7.98 -3.44 20.20
N PRO A 78 8.59 -4.55 19.73
CA PRO A 78 8.26 -5.14 18.43
C PRO A 78 6.81 -5.56 18.38
N VAL A 79 6.08 -5.12 17.35
CA VAL A 79 4.69 -5.52 17.10
C VAL A 79 4.53 -5.81 15.62
N LEU A 80 3.91 -6.94 15.29
CA LEU A 80 3.49 -7.28 13.94
C LEU A 80 1.96 -7.29 13.88
N VAL A 81 1.38 -6.31 13.19
CA VAL A 81 -0.05 -6.20 12.91
C VAL A 81 -0.33 -6.91 11.59
N ILE A 82 -1.11 -7.99 11.66
CA ILE A 82 -1.53 -8.79 10.51
C ILE A 82 -3.02 -8.53 10.27
N ALA A 83 -3.37 -8.03 9.09
CA ALA A 83 -4.74 -7.67 8.75
C ALA A 83 -5.14 -8.12 7.33
N ASN A 84 -6.45 -8.21 7.08
CA ASN A 84 -7.01 -8.37 5.75
C ASN A 84 -6.91 -7.06 4.94
N HIS A 85 -7.09 -7.15 3.61
CA HIS A 85 -6.94 -5.98 2.71
C HIS A 85 -8.08 -5.89 1.67
N PRO A 86 -9.31 -5.65 2.14
CA PRO A 86 -10.50 -5.72 1.29
C PRO A 86 -10.60 -4.61 0.24
N THR A 87 -10.12 -3.40 0.52
CA THR A 87 -10.38 -2.20 -0.30
C THR A 87 -9.12 -1.56 -0.87
N GLY A 88 -7.95 -1.89 -0.35
CA GLY A 88 -6.68 -1.38 -0.86
C GLY A 88 -6.19 -0.16 -0.10
N LEU A 89 -5.94 0.93 -0.82
CA LEU A 89 -5.36 2.15 -0.23
C LEU A 89 -6.14 2.65 0.99
N ALA A 90 -7.47 2.54 0.99
CA ALA A 90 -8.30 2.94 2.12
C ALA A 90 -8.06 2.08 3.38
N ASP A 91 -7.75 0.79 3.26
CA ASP A 91 -7.37 -0.05 4.42
C ASP A 91 -6.05 0.41 5.02
N GLY A 92 -5.07 0.78 4.19
CA GLY A 92 -3.80 1.33 4.65
C GLY A 92 -3.99 2.63 5.42
N VAL A 93 -4.83 3.52 4.92
CA VAL A 93 -5.16 4.80 5.59
C VAL A 93 -5.97 4.56 6.87
N PHE A 94 -6.91 3.62 6.87
CA PHE A 94 -7.66 3.23 8.06
C PHE A 94 -6.73 2.73 9.17
N VAL A 95 -5.80 1.82 8.86
CA VAL A 95 -4.82 1.31 9.83
C VAL A 95 -3.86 2.41 10.27
N PHE A 96 -3.46 3.31 9.38
CA PHE A 96 -2.67 4.49 9.73
C PHE A 96 -3.39 5.34 10.78
N ASP A 97 -4.68 5.65 10.57
CA ASP A 97 -5.47 6.45 11.50
C ASP A 97 -5.67 5.74 12.85
N ALA A 98 -5.83 4.41 12.83
CA ALA A 98 -5.92 3.61 14.04
C ALA A 98 -4.61 3.60 14.86
N LEU A 99 -3.46 3.56 14.17
CA LEU A 99 -2.16 3.41 14.81
C LEU A 99 -1.43 4.72 15.10
N LYS A 100 -1.65 5.80 14.35
CA LYS A 100 -0.81 7.01 14.42
C LYS A 100 -0.74 7.67 15.80
N SER A 101 -1.74 7.46 16.66
CA SER A 101 -1.77 7.98 18.04
C SER A 101 -1.15 7.03 19.07
N VAL A 102 -1.27 5.71 18.88
CA VAL A 102 -0.79 4.69 19.83
C VAL A 102 0.63 4.20 19.49
N ARG A 103 0.92 4.09 18.19
CA ARG A 103 2.16 3.65 17.57
C ARG A 103 2.52 4.55 16.38
N PRO A 104 2.91 5.82 16.60
CA PRO A 104 3.34 6.73 15.53
C PRO A 104 4.56 6.22 14.76
N ASP A 105 5.27 5.25 15.31
CA ASP A 105 6.43 4.57 14.74
C ASP A 105 6.08 3.41 13.78
N HIS A 106 4.80 3.16 13.50
CA HIS A 106 4.40 2.06 12.62
C HIS A 106 4.96 2.16 11.20
N ILE A 107 5.15 1.01 10.55
CA ILE A 107 5.62 0.88 9.18
C ILE A 107 4.73 -0.11 8.43
N PHE A 108 4.40 0.19 7.17
CA PHE A 108 3.70 -0.71 6.27
C PHE A 108 4.67 -1.50 5.40
N MET A 109 4.40 -2.79 5.22
CA MET A 109 4.94 -3.56 4.10
C MET A 109 4.06 -3.36 2.88
N ALA A 110 4.45 -2.45 1.98
CA ALA A 110 3.65 -2.05 0.83
C ALA A 110 4.38 -2.29 -0.49
N ASN A 111 3.66 -2.18 -1.61
CA ASN A 111 4.28 -2.31 -2.93
C ASN A 111 5.33 -1.23 -3.16
N ALA A 112 6.50 -1.61 -3.69
CA ALA A 112 7.58 -0.70 -4.06
C ALA A 112 7.13 0.47 -4.98
N ASP A 113 6.06 0.29 -5.77
CA ASP A 113 5.47 1.37 -6.56
C ASP A 113 5.00 2.56 -5.71
N ALA A 114 4.67 2.36 -4.42
CA ALA A 114 4.30 3.44 -3.52
C ALA A 114 5.43 4.47 -3.36
N LEU A 115 6.70 4.01 -3.32
CA LEU A 115 7.87 4.90 -3.27
C LEU A 115 8.11 5.66 -4.58
N ARG A 116 7.54 5.19 -5.70
CA ARG A 116 7.60 5.94 -6.96
C ARG A 116 6.62 7.11 -6.97
N VAL A 117 5.50 6.97 -6.27
CA VAL A 117 4.48 8.02 -6.11
C VAL A 117 4.85 8.98 -4.97
N VAL A 118 5.37 8.44 -3.86
CA VAL A 118 5.84 9.20 -2.70
C VAL A 118 7.29 8.82 -2.40
N PRO A 119 8.28 9.44 -3.06
CA PRO A 119 9.70 9.14 -2.84
C PRO A 119 10.14 9.26 -1.38
N GLY A 120 9.52 10.16 -0.61
CA GLY A 120 9.77 10.36 0.81
C GLY A 120 9.19 9.30 1.74
N ALA A 121 8.50 8.27 1.24
CA ALA A 121 7.76 7.31 2.07
C ALA A 121 8.61 6.23 2.77
N GLY A 122 9.93 6.30 2.69
CA GLY A 122 10.82 5.37 3.39
C GLY A 122 10.74 5.45 4.93
N ASP A 123 10.15 6.50 5.48
CA ASP A 123 9.88 6.67 6.92
C ASP A 123 8.79 5.71 7.44
N ILE A 124 7.84 5.35 6.57
CA ILE A 124 6.65 4.56 6.91
C ILE A 124 6.44 3.32 6.02
N ILE A 125 7.25 3.08 4.98
CA ILE A 125 7.10 1.94 4.07
C ILE A 125 8.39 1.11 3.98
N ILE A 126 8.26 -0.20 4.25
CA ILE A 126 9.18 -1.21 3.73
C ILE A 126 8.67 -1.64 2.34
N PRO A 127 9.42 -1.38 1.25
CA PRO A 127 8.98 -1.75 -0.08
C PRO A 127 9.09 -3.25 -0.31
N VAL A 128 8.03 -3.82 -0.89
CA VAL A 128 7.93 -5.23 -1.23
C VAL A 128 7.62 -5.37 -2.71
N GLU A 129 8.33 -6.28 -3.37
CA GLU A 129 8.08 -6.65 -4.75
C GLU A 129 6.93 -7.66 -4.81
N TRP A 130 5.75 -7.24 -5.26
CA TRP A 130 4.59 -8.11 -5.40
C TRP A 130 4.45 -8.72 -6.80
N VAL A 131 5.12 -8.15 -7.81
CA VAL A 131 5.08 -8.72 -9.16
C VAL A 131 5.93 -9.97 -9.19
N LYS A 132 5.28 -11.15 -9.25
CA LYS A 132 5.95 -12.46 -9.22
C LYS A 132 7.14 -12.55 -10.19
N ALA A 133 7.00 -12.02 -11.41
CA ALA A 133 8.05 -12.03 -12.42
C ALA A 133 9.27 -11.14 -12.07
N LYS A 134 9.09 -10.12 -11.23
CA LYS A 134 10.15 -9.20 -10.79
C LYS A 134 10.77 -9.58 -9.45
N ARG A 135 10.22 -10.61 -8.77
CA ARG A 135 10.74 -11.13 -7.49
C ARG A 135 12.06 -11.85 -7.73
N THR A 136 13.07 -11.49 -6.94
CA THR A 136 14.36 -12.19 -6.92
C THR A 136 14.67 -12.63 -5.49
N PRO A 137 15.43 -13.72 -5.29
CA PRO A 137 15.86 -14.13 -3.96
C PRO A 137 16.58 -13.02 -3.19
N ALA A 138 17.36 -12.18 -3.89
CA ALA A 138 18.05 -11.04 -3.30
C ALA A 138 17.07 -10.00 -2.73
N LYS A 139 16.05 -9.60 -3.52
CA LYS A 139 15.00 -8.67 -3.05
C LYS A 139 14.24 -9.23 -1.86
N THR A 140 13.86 -10.51 -1.90
CA THR A 140 13.16 -11.16 -0.78
C THR A 140 14.01 -11.16 0.49
N ARG A 141 15.31 -11.48 0.39
CA ARG A 141 16.25 -11.41 1.53
C ARG A 141 16.38 -10.00 2.08
N GLN A 142 16.41 -9.00 1.21
CA GLN A 142 16.48 -7.59 1.62
C GLN A 142 15.22 -7.19 2.40
N THR A 143 14.03 -7.47 1.87
CA THR A 143 12.76 -7.21 2.58
C THR A 143 12.72 -7.88 3.96
N LEU A 144 13.21 -9.12 4.09
CA LEU A 144 13.29 -9.81 5.38
C LEU A 144 14.31 -9.17 6.33
N LYS A 145 15.44 -8.67 5.81
CA LYS A 145 16.44 -7.94 6.59
C LYS A 145 15.87 -6.62 7.12
N ASP A 146 15.17 -5.87 6.27
CA ASP A 146 14.57 -4.59 6.64
C ASP A 146 13.46 -4.79 7.67
N LEU A 147 12.62 -5.81 7.49
CA LEU A 147 11.61 -6.21 8.47
C LEU A 147 12.24 -6.53 9.83
N LYS A 148 13.29 -7.35 9.85
CA LYS A 148 14.02 -7.69 11.09
C LYS A 148 14.65 -6.47 11.74
N ALA A 149 15.19 -5.53 10.96
CA ALA A 149 15.78 -4.31 11.48
C ALA A 149 14.72 -3.41 12.13
N VAL A 150 13.57 -3.24 11.48
CA VAL A 150 12.45 -2.43 12.00
C VAL A 150 11.87 -3.04 13.28
N LEU A 151 11.62 -4.35 13.28
CA LEU A 151 11.18 -5.05 14.50
C LEU A 151 12.24 -5.01 15.60
N GLY A 152 13.52 -5.19 15.26
CA GLY A 152 14.64 -5.10 16.21
C GLY A 152 14.81 -3.71 16.82
N ALA A 153 14.39 -2.65 16.11
CA ALA A 153 14.29 -1.29 16.63
C ALA A 153 13.03 -1.05 17.50
N GLY A 154 12.26 -2.10 17.79
CA GLY A 154 11.05 -2.04 18.61
C GLY A 154 9.86 -1.37 17.93
N ARG A 155 9.85 -1.27 16.59
CA ARG A 155 8.77 -0.62 15.84
C ARG A 155 7.60 -1.56 15.55
N ALA A 156 6.46 -0.96 15.23
CA ALA A 156 5.27 -1.67 14.77
C ALA A 156 5.34 -1.88 13.25
N VAL A 157 5.03 -3.07 12.76
CA VAL A 157 4.95 -3.38 11.33
C VAL A 157 3.54 -3.85 10.99
N VAL A 158 2.98 -3.31 9.91
CA VAL A 158 1.68 -3.70 9.35
C VAL A 158 1.91 -4.49 8.08
N ILE A 159 1.28 -5.66 7.97
CA ILE A 159 1.29 -6.50 6.78
C ILE A 159 -0.12 -6.95 6.39
N PHE A 160 -0.35 -6.95 5.08
CA PHE A 160 -1.54 -7.48 4.41
C PHE A 160 -1.17 -8.77 3.65
N PRO A 161 -1.33 -9.97 4.25
CA PRO A 161 -0.64 -11.17 3.79
C PRO A 161 -1.08 -11.72 2.44
N SER A 162 -2.29 -11.37 1.99
CA SER A 162 -2.81 -11.77 0.68
C SER A 162 -1.99 -11.15 -0.47
N GLY A 163 -1.38 -9.98 -0.23
CA GLY A 163 -0.60 -9.22 -1.21
C GLY A 163 -1.41 -8.69 -2.40
N VAL A 164 -2.73 -8.83 -2.38
CA VAL A 164 -3.66 -8.37 -3.43
C VAL A 164 -5.01 -8.01 -2.80
N LEU A 165 -5.80 -7.21 -3.51
CA LEU A 165 -7.15 -6.87 -3.06
C LEU A 165 -8.04 -8.12 -2.94
N ALA A 166 -8.96 -8.06 -1.98
CA ALA A 166 -10.02 -9.04 -1.85
C ALA A 166 -10.85 -9.17 -3.13
N ARG A 167 -11.46 -10.35 -3.30
CA ARG A 167 -12.45 -10.59 -4.35
C ARG A 167 -13.85 -10.36 -3.81
N MET A 168 -14.72 -9.81 -4.64
CA MET A 168 -16.15 -9.79 -4.36
C MET A 168 -16.71 -11.23 -4.40
N SER A 169 -17.54 -11.56 -3.42
CA SER A 169 -18.27 -12.82 -3.34
C SER A 169 -19.70 -12.57 -2.85
N LEU A 170 -20.57 -13.58 -2.91
CA LEU A 170 -21.93 -13.49 -2.36
C LEU A 170 -21.94 -13.20 -0.85
N LYS A 171 -20.85 -13.45 -0.14
CA LYS A 171 -20.68 -13.18 1.30
C LYS A 171 -19.94 -11.87 1.57
N GLY A 172 -19.73 -11.03 0.56
CA GLY A 172 -18.94 -9.80 0.64
C GLY A 172 -17.50 -9.96 0.15
N LEU A 173 -16.63 -9.04 0.56
CA LEU A 173 -15.21 -9.00 0.17
C LEU A 173 -14.43 -10.07 0.94
N VAL A 174 -13.76 -10.96 0.22
CA VAL A 174 -12.97 -12.05 0.79
C VAL A 174 -11.54 -12.00 0.27
N ASP A 175 -10.58 -11.96 1.19
CA ASP A 175 -9.16 -12.03 0.88
C ASP A 175 -8.80 -13.33 0.16
N LYS A 176 -7.75 -13.28 -0.67
CA LYS A 176 -7.12 -14.51 -1.14
C LYS A 176 -6.36 -15.20 0.00
N ALA A 177 -5.97 -16.45 -0.22
CA ALA A 177 -5.13 -17.18 0.73
C ALA A 177 -3.92 -16.34 1.16
N TRP A 178 -3.79 -16.16 2.47
CA TRP A 178 -2.70 -15.42 3.08
C TRP A 178 -1.37 -16.15 2.91
N ASN A 179 -0.30 -15.41 2.63
CA ASN A 179 1.02 -16.00 2.51
C ASN A 179 1.50 -16.49 3.89
N PRO A 180 1.82 -17.81 4.06
CA PRO A 180 2.24 -18.36 5.34
C PRO A 180 3.48 -17.68 5.93
N THR A 181 4.36 -17.12 5.09
CA THR A 181 5.56 -16.43 5.56
C THR A 181 5.23 -15.22 6.43
N ALA A 182 4.11 -14.53 6.19
CA ALA A 182 3.68 -13.43 7.05
C ALA A 182 3.28 -13.91 8.45
N VAL A 183 2.71 -15.12 8.54
CA VAL A 183 2.23 -15.72 9.78
C VAL A 183 3.38 -16.36 10.56
N SER A 184 4.35 -16.99 9.89
CA SER A 184 5.52 -17.60 10.54
C SER A 184 6.53 -16.58 11.11
N MET A 185 6.29 -15.29 10.90
CA MET A 185 7.13 -14.19 11.39
C MET A 185 6.53 -13.45 12.59
N ALA A 186 5.29 -13.77 12.98
CA ALA A 186 4.67 -13.41 14.25
C ALA A 186 5.10 -14.41 15.34
#